data_AF-A0A5J5A2H9-F1
#
_entry.id   AF-A0A5J5A2H9-F1
#
_cell.length_a   1.000
_cell.length_b   1.000
_cell.length_c   1.000
_cell.angle_alpha   90.00
_cell.angle_beta   90.00
_cell.angle_gamma   90.00
#
_symmetry.space_group_name_H-M   'P 1'
#
loop_
_entity.id
_entity.type
_entity.pdbx_description
1 polymer ?
#
loop_
_entity_poly.entity_id
_entity_poly.type
_entity_poly.pdbx_seq_one_letter_code
_entity_poly.pdbx_strand_id
1 'polypeptide(L)'
;MKAFKLLVIFLYALMVLYPQEANGTRELQGKTRKLVGQANSNGPYRGLVIPNLFEMNPLLESPKFKPSNLTIDFSGITTQLLLSLFKIKGVVHYGIAGNANPSLNIGDVAITQYWSHTALCNWQTYGDGPETSPEVNGDYTRRYGYMKFADYTTNATKCSSHDNLLNNVWYQPEEVFPIDGTPEERQHAFWFLLIPISLQFPKSYRALSDLAGGGSAQSNEASTFTSLAANNSVTVVVEFNKKL
;
A
#
# COMPACT_ATOMS: atom_id res chain seq x y z
N MET A 1 -8.02 -8.91 53.45
CA MET A 1 -7.20 -7.95 52.66
C MET A 1 -5.92 -8.55 52.05
N LYS A 2 -5.09 -9.31 52.79
CA LYS A 2 -3.85 -9.90 52.24
C LYS A 2 -4.09 -10.91 51.10
N ALA A 3 -5.07 -11.81 51.25
CA ALA A 3 -5.44 -12.78 50.21
C ALA A 3 -5.95 -12.12 48.92
N PHE A 4 -6.70 -11.02 49.03
CA PHE A 4 -7.17 -10.25 47.88
C PHE A 4 -6.01 -9.58 47.12
N LYS A 5 -5.05 -8.99 47.83
CA LYS A 5 -3.83 -8.44 47.21
C LYS A 5 -3.00 -9.52 46.50
N LEU A 6 -2.88 -10.70 47.08
CA LEU A 6 -2.20 -11.84 46.46
C LEU A 6 -2.91 -12.32 45.19
N LEU A 7 -4.24 -12.38 45.20
CA LEU A 7 -5.05 -12.72 44.02
C LEU A 7 -4.84 -11.71 42.88
N VAL A 8 -4.83 -10.40 43.20
CA VAL A 8 -4.63 -9.34 42.21
C VAL A 8 -3.22 -9.39 41.62
N ILE A 9 -2.19 -9.61 42.44
CA ILE A 9 -0.80 -9.78 41.96
C ILE A 9 -0.68 -11.02 41.07
N PHE A 10 -1.34 -12.13 41.45
CA PHE A 10 -1.34 -13.35 40.66
C PHE A 10 -2.04 -13.16 39.31
N LEU A 11 -3.18 -12.48 39.27
CA LEU A 11 -3.90 -12.15 38.02
C LEU A 11 -3.08 -11.20 37.14
N TYR A 12 -2.39 -10.22 37.72
CA TYR A 12 -1.52 -9.31 37.00
C TYR A 12 -0.29 -10.04 36.42
N ALA A 13 0.32 -10.93 37.21
CA ALA A 13 1.40 -11.80 36.74
C ALA A 13 0.92 -12.73 35.61
N LEU A 14 -0.31 -13.25 35.69
CA LEU A 14 -0.90 -14.07 34.64
C LEU A 14 -1.10 -13.27 33.34
N MET A 15 -1.56 -12.02 33.43
CA MET A 15 -1.69 -11.12 32.27
C MET A 15 -0.33 -10.76 31.66
N VAL A 16 0.71 -10.56 32.48
CA VAL A 16 2.07 -10.25 31.98
C VAL A 16 2.74 -11.48 31.37
N LEU A 17 2.44 -12.69 31.89
CA LEU A 17 2.97 -13.97 31.37
C LEU A 17 2.23 -14.48 30.13
N TYR A 18 1.03 -13.97 29.85
CA TYR A 18 0.33 -14.21 28.58
C TYR A 18 0.56 -13.00 27.66
N PRO A 19 1.54 -13.04 26.74
CA PRO A 19 1.58 -12.03 25.70
C PRO A 19 0.24 -12.02 24.97
N GLN A 20 -0.45 -10.89 25.01
CA GLN A 20 -1.54 -10.61 24.10
C GLN A 20 -0.93 -10.48 22.70
N GLU A 21 -0.71 -11.61 22.04
CA GLU A 21 -0.55 -11.57 20.58
C GLU A 21 -1.92 -11.26 19.99
N ALA A 22 -2.17 -9.98 19.74
CA ALA A 22 -3.30 -9.46 18.98
C ALA A 22 -3.17 -9.74 17.46
N ASN A 23 -2.38 -10.74 17.08
CA ASN A 23 -2.18 -11.13 15.69
C ASN A 23 -3.17 -12.23 15.33
N GLY A 24 -3.78 -12.14 14.15
CA GLY A 24 -4.77 -13.09 13.58
C GLY A 24 -4.29 -14.54 13.39
N THR A 25 -3.23 -14.97 14.08
CA THR A 25 -2.70 -16.33 14.10
C THR A 25 -3.64 -17.35 14.75
N ARG A 26 -4.60 -16.91 15.59
CA ARG A 26 -5.57 -17.81 16.26
C ARG A 26 -6.67 -18.35 15.34
N GLU A 27 -6.96 -17.71 14.22
CA GLU A 27 -7.99 -18.18 13.27
C GLU A 27 -7.47 -19.15 12.20
N LEU A 28 -6.15 -19.39 12.14
CA LEU A 28 -5.58 -20.32 11.16
C LEU A 28 -5.89 -21.76 11.53
N GLN A 29 -6.69 -22.43 10.69
CA GLN A 29 -6.95 -23.87 10.78
C GLN A 29 -5.63 -24.66 10.92
N GLY A 30 -5.65 -25.72 11.74
CA GLY A 30 -4.44 -26.46 12.14
C GLY A 30 -3.57 -26.96 10.99
N LYS A 31 -4.14 -27.21 9.80
CA LYS A 31 -3.38 -27.57 8.58
C LYS A 31 -2.54 -26.39 8.08
N THR A 32 -3.14 -25.20 7.91
CA THR A 32 -2.46 -23.98 7.45
C THR A 32 -1.33 -23.59 8.40
N ARG A 33 -1.57 -23.68 9.71
CA ARG A 33 -0.53 -23.39 10.72
C ARG A 33 0.68 -24.32 10.61
N LYS A 34 0.48 -25.60 10.29
CA LYS A 34 1.58 -26.56 10.06
C LYS A 34 2.37 -26.20 8.80
N LEU A 35 1.69 -25.82 7.71
CA LEU A 35 2.35 -25.39 6.47
C LEU A 35 3.17 -24.11 6.67
N VAL A 36 2.64 -23.13 7.41
CA VAL A 36 3.38 -21.92 7.81
C VAL A 36 4.59 -22.28 8.66
N GLY A 37 4.44 -23.20 9.61
CA GLY A 37 5.56 -23.72 10.42
C GLY A 37 6.66 -24.37 9.56
N GLN A 38 6.26 -25.15 8.56
CA GLN A 38 7.17 -25.78 7.60
C GLN A 38 7.87 -24.76 6.69
N ALA A 39 7.20 -23.69 6.28
CA ALA A 39 7.86 -22.59 5.58
C ALA A 39 8.90 -21.95 6.51
N ASN A 40 8.50 -21.55 7.71
CA ASN A 40 9.35 -20.83 8.66
C ASN A 40 10.55 -21.64 9.17
N SER A 41 10.52 -22.97 9.11
CA SER A 41 11.66 -23.82 9.50
C SER A 41 12.83 -23.75 8.52
N ASN A 42 12.55 -23.44 7.25
CA ASN A 42 13.57 -23.40 6.18
C ASN A 42 14.27 -22.05 6.05
N GLY A 43 13.95 -21.12 6.96
CA GLY A 43 14.69 -19.88 7.17
C GLY A 43 13.83 -18.64 7.00
N PRO A 44 14.39 -17.46 7.31
CA PRO A 44 13.74 -16.23 6.99
C PRO A 44 13.86 -15.96 5.48
N TYR A 45 12.72 -15.88 4.79
CA TYR A 45 12.63 -15.64 3.35
C TYR A 45 12.58 -14.15 3.02
N ARG A 46 12.67 -13.79 1.73
CA ARG A 46 12.25 -12.47 1.26
C ARG A 46 10.82 -12.59 0.75
N GLY A 47 9.94 -11.75 1.25
CA GLY A 47 8.56 -11.69 0.82
C GLY A 47 8.46 -11.00 -0.54
N LEU A 48 7.74 -11.60 -1.48
CA LEU A 48 7.43 -10.99 -2.76
C LEU A 48 5.91 -10.75 -2.83
N VAL A 49 5.49 -9.50 -2.99
CA VAL A 49 4.08 -9.13 -3.06
C VAL A 49 3.77 -8.65 -4.48
N ILE A 50 2.79 -9.30 -5.09
CA ILE A 50 2.40 -9.11 -6.49
C ILE A 50 0.89 -8.87 -6.54
N PRO A 51 0.41 -7.77 -7.12
CA PRO A 51 -1.01 -7.41 -7.06
C PRO A 51 -1.95 -8.38 -7.80
N ASN A 52 -1.52 -8.98 -8.91
CA ASN A 52 -2.38 -9.83 -9.73
C ASN A 52 -1.61 -10.87 -10.56
N LEU A 53 -2.37 -11.74 -11.24
CA LEU A 53 -1.83 -12.84 -12.03
C LEU A 53 -1.05 -12.38 -13.26
N PHE A 54 -1.47 -11.32 -13.97
CA PHE A 54 -0.75 -10.90 -15.18
C PHE A 54 0.63 -10.31 -14.86
N GLU A 55 0.81 -9.71 -13.68
CA GLU A 55 2.12 -9.30 -13.15
C GLU A 55 2.94 -10.47 -12.61
N MET A 56 2.28 -11.56 -12.20
CA MET A 56 2.92 -12.76 -11.65
C MET A 56 3.36 -13.74 -12.75
N ASN A 57 2.60 -13.88 -13.83
CA ASN A 57 2.86 -14.88 -14.89
C ASN A 57 4.27 -14.77 -15.48
N PRO A 58 4.80 -13.57 -15.81
CA PRO A 58 6.18 -13.48 -16.33
C PRO A 58 7.24 -13.97 -15.35
N LEU A 59 6.99 -13.90 -14.04
CA LEU A 59 7.87 -14.51 -13.05
C LEU A 59 7.77 -16.03 -13.07
N LEU A 60 6.56 -16.57 -13.12
CA LEU A 60 6.33 -18.04 -13.15
C LEU A 60 6.87 -18.69 -14.42
N GLU A 61 6.79 -17.99 -15.55
CA GLU A 61 7.32 -18.39 -16.85
C GLU A 61 8.83 -18.18 -16.97
N SER A 62 9.44 -17.45 -16.02
CA SER A 62 10.87 -17.19 -16.03
C SER A 62 11.65 -18.49 -15.80
N PRO A 63 12.69 -18.79 -16.59
CA PRO A 63 13.55 -19.96 -16.36
C PRO A 63 14.32 -19.87 -15.03
N LYS A 64 14.33 -18.69 -14.39
CA LYS A 64 14.96 -18.46 -13.08
C LYS A 64 14.02 -18.78 -11.91
N PHE A 65 12.72 -18.90 -12.15
CA PHE A 65 11.77 -19.31 -11.12
C PHE A 65 11.82 -20.82 -10.93
N LYS A 66 11.98 -21.24 -9.68
CA LYS A 66 11.95 -22.65 -9.28
C LYS A 66 10.79 -22.83 -8.30
N PRO A 67 9.69 -23.48 -8.70
CA PRO A 67 8.56 -23.68 -7.81
C PRO A 67 8.96 -24.58 -6.64
N SER A 68 8.36 -24.33 -5.49
CA SER A 68 8.40 -25.26 -4.36
C SER A 68 7.12 -26.10 -4.37
N ASN A 69 7.15 -27.28 -3.75
CA ASN A 69 5.96 -28.11 -3.57
C ASN A 69 5.03 -27.60 -2.43
N LEU A 70 5.33 -26.44 -1.85
CA LEU A 70 4.57 -25.84 -0.77
C LEU A 70 3.76 -24.65 -1.30
N THR A 71 2.46 -24.87 -1.44
CA THR A 71 1.48 -23.81 -1.73
C THR A 71 0.56 -23.66 -0.54
N ILE A 72 0.39 -22.42 -0.08
CA ILE A 72 -0.48 -22.07 1.05
C ILE A 72 -1.47 -21.03 0.54
N ASP A 73 -2.75 -21.38 0.57
CA ASP A 73 -3.83 -20.49 0.17
C ASP A 73 -4.30 -19.66 1.37
N PHE A 74 -4.48 -18.36 1.14
CA PHE A 74 -4.95 -17.39 2.12
C PHE A 74 -6.02 -16.50 1.49
N SER A 75 -7.13 -16.32 2.20
CA SER A 75 -8.04 -15.20 1.98
C SER A 75 -7.66 -14.02 2.88
N GLY A 76 -7.50 -12.81 2.33
CA GLY A 76 -7.26 -11.59 3.12
C GLY A 76 -6.13 -10.69 2.61
N ILE A 77 -5.73 -9.71 3.44
CA ILE A 77 -4.73 -8.69 3.11
C ILE A 77 -3.32 -9.31 3.07
N THR A 78 -2.82 -9.54 1.86
CA THR A 78 -1.63 -10.37 1.58
C THR A 78 -0.38 -9.91 2.34
N THR A 79 -0.10 -8.61 2.39
CA THR A 79 1.10 -8.08 3.05
C THR A 79 1.05 -8.23 4.57
N GLN A 80 -0.11 -7.95 5.19
CA GLN A 80 -0.26 -8.08 6.64
C GLN A 80 -0.12 -9.53 7.09
N LEU A 81 -0.72 -10.47 6.34
CA LEU A 81 -0.58 -11.90 6.61
C LEU A 81 0.86 -12.37 6.41
N LEU A 82 1.53 -11.91 5.34
CA LEU A 82 2.92 -12.24 5.08
C LEU A 82 3.83 -11.82 6.24
N LEU A 83 3.67 -10.59 6.73
CA LEU A 83 4.46 -10.05 7.85
C LEU A 83 4.15 -10.71 9.19
N SER A 84 2.88 -11.08 9.42
CA SER A 84 2.43 -11.62 10.71
C SER A 84 2.74 -13.12 10.86
N LEU A 85 2.74 -13.87 9.75
CA LEU A 85 2.78 -15.34 9.78
C LEU A 85 4.14 -15.91 9.40
N PHE A 86 4.89 -15.23 8.53
CA PHE A 86 6.13 -15.77 7.98
C PHE A 86 7.35 -15.08 8.56
N LYS A 87 8.41 -15.85 8.80
CA LYS A 87 9.73 -15.31 9.08
C LYS A 87 10.27 -14.71 7.79
N ILE A 88 10.30 -13.39 7.68
CA ILE A 88 10.83 -12.70 6.51
C ILE A 88 11.95 -11.72 6.88
N LYS A 89 12.93 -11.56 5.98
CA LYS A 89 14.02 -10.57 6.09
C LYS A 89 13.62 -9.19 5.58
N GLY A 90 12.60 -9.12 4.73
CA GLY A 90 12.13 -7.91 4.08
C GLY A 90 11.09 -8.24 3.00
N VAL A 91 10.44 -7.21 2.47
CA VAL A 91 9.39 -7.31 1.45
C VAL A 91 9.83 -6.58 0.18
N VAL A 92 9.63 -7.20 -0.96
CA VAL A 92 9.71 -6.57 -2.28
C VAL A 92 8.31 -6.58 -2.88
N HIS A 93 7.80 -5.40 -3.18
CA HIS A 93 6.60 -5.22 -3.98
C HIS A 93 7.03 -4.93 -5.43
N TYR A 94 6.32 -5.48 -6.40
CA TYR A 94 6.54 -5.07 -7.79
C TYR A 94 5.28 -5.17 -8.63
N GLY A 95 5.28 -4.45 -9.75
CA GLY A 95 4.22 -4.53 -10.75
C GLY A 95 4.29 -3.39 -11.76
N ILE A 96 3.15 -3.09 -12.38
CA ILE A 96 2.96 -2.00 -13.33
C ILE A 96 2.36 -0.77 -12.66
N ALA A 97 2.55 0.43 -13.21
CA ALA A 97 1.92 1.65 -12.75
C ALA A 97 1.62 2.62 -13.90
N GLY A 98 0.60 3.45 -13.72
CA GLY A 98 0.41 4.65 -14.51
C GLY A 98 1.36 5.76 -14.06
N ASN A 99 1.81 6.59 -15.01
CA ASN A 99 2.83 7.60 -14.77
C ASN A 99 2.29 9.02 -14.96
N ALA A 100 2.57 9.91 -14.01
CA ALA A 100 2.29 11.35 -14.12
C ALA A 100 3.56 12.19 -14.33
N ASN A 101 4.76 11.59 -14.30
CA ASN A 101 6.02 12.29 -14.49
C ASN A 101 6.39 12.33 -16.00
N PRO A 102 6.33 13.50 -16.66
CA PRO A 102 6.57 13.59 -18.10
C PRO A 102 8.02 13.26 -18.52
N SER A 103 8.94 13.14 -17.57
CA SER A 103 10.34 12.74 -17.84
C SER A 103 10.53 11.22 -17.95
N LEU A 104 9.49 10.42 -17.66
CA LEU A 104 9.54 8.96 -17.74
C LEU A 104 8.66 8.45 -18.90
N ASN A 105 9.12 7.39 -19.55
CA ASN A 105 8.46 6.77 -20.68
C ASN A 105 7.79 5.45 -20.31
N ILE A 106 6.84 5.03 -21.15
CA ILE A 106 6.24 3.69 -21.04
C ILE A 106 7.35 2.63 -21.10
N GLY A 107 7.30 1.68 -20.17
CA GLY A 107 8.29 0.62 -20.01
C GLY A 107 9.44 0.95 -19.04
N ASP A 108 9.65 2.22 -18.68
CA ASP A 108 10.63 2.57 -17.65
C ASP A 108 10.26 1.94 -16.31
N VAL A 109 11.26 1.59 -15.50
CA VAL A 109 11.05 1.00 -14.16
C VAL A 109 11.47 1.99 -13.10
N ALA A 110 10.49 2.48 -12.34
CA ALA A 110 10.71 3.38 -11.22
C ALA A 110 10.93 2.59 -9.91
N ILE A 111 11.93 3.01 -9.13
CA ILE A 111 12.15 2.54 -7.76
C ILE A 111 11.54 3.56 -6.82
N THR A 112 10.56 3.13 -6.02
CA THR A 112 9.85 4.08 -5.16
C THR A 112 10.67 4.44 -3.94
N GLN A 113 10.84 5.75 -3.69
CA GLN A 113 11.51 6.27 -2.50
C GLN A 113 10.53 6.63 -1.38
N TYR A 114 9.36 7.14 -1.78
CA TYR A 114 8.29 7.57 -0.89
C TYR A 114 6.95 7.13 -1.44
N TRP A 115 6.00 6.82 -0.57
CA TRP A 115 4.59 6.67 -0.94
C TRP A 115 3.77 7.78 -0.30
N SER A 116 2.88 8.38 -1.08
CA SER A 116 1.83 9.25 -0.55
C SER A 116 0.57 8.43 -0.29
N HIS A 117 -0.03 8.57 0.88
CA HIS A 117 -1.34 7.96 1.12
C HIS A 117 -2.46 8.91 0.71
N THR A 118 -3.15 8.62 -0.40
CA THR A 118 -4.17 9.51 -1.01
C THR A 118 -5.57 8.88 -1.05
N ALA A 119 -5.87 7.93 -0.15
CA ALA A 119 -7.08 7.11 -0.25
C ALA A 119 -8.37 7.82 0.19
N LEU A 120 -8.26 8.89 0.99
CA LEU A 120 -9.42 9.61 1.52
C LEU A 120 -9.56 10.97 0.85
N CYS A 121 -10.66 11.13 0.12
CA CYS A 121 -11.06 12.37 -0.50
C CYS A 121 -12.52 12.64 -0.12
N ASN A 122 -12.81 13.82 0.40
CA ASN A 122 -14.16 14.25 0.71
C ASN A 122 -14.70 15.13 -0.41
N TRP A 123 -15.90 14.79 -0.87
CA TRP A 123 -16.63 15.60 -1.83
C TRP A 123 -17.37 16.69 -1.08
N GLN A 124 -17.15 17.95 -1.43
CA GLN A 124 -17.81 19.04 -0.75
C GLN A 124 -19.32 19.03 -1.07
N THR A 125 -20.14 18.88 -0.03
CA THR A 125 -21.59 19.03 -0.13
C THR A 125 -21.94 20.52 -0.06
N TYR A 126 -22.77 20.99 -1.00
CA TYR A 126 -23.33 22.35 -1.16
C TYR A 126 -22.70 23.50 -0.33
N GLY A 127 -22.09 24.47 -1.01
CA GLY A 127 -21.78 25.80 -0.43
C GLY A 127 -20.29 26.12 -0.38
N ASP A 128 -19.93 27.04 -1.28
CA ASP A 128 -18.78 27.98 -1.30
C ASP A 128 -17.37 27.44 -1.06
N GLY A 129 -16.37 28.25 -1.37
CA GLY A 129 -14.98 27.81 -1.57
C GLY A 129 -14.26 27.27 -0.32
N PRO A 130 -12.93 27.39 -0.26
CA PRO A 130 -12.13 26.87 0.85
C PRO A 130 -12.68 27.22 2.24
N GLU A 131 -13.29 28.38 2.43
CA GLU A 131 -13.64 28.84 3.77
C GLU A 131 -14.87 28.16 4.41
N THR A 132 -15.70 27.44 3.63
CA THR A 132 -16.98 26.88 4.10
C THR A 132 -17.02 25.35 4.12
N SER A 133 -15.88 24.69 3.96
CA SER A 133 -15.78 23.23 4.12
C SER A 133 -16.36 22.78 5.46
N PRO A 134 -17.11 21.65 5.52
CA PRO A 134 -17.67 21.13 6.77
C PRO A 134 -16.56 20.62 7.70
N GLU A 135 -15.87 21.53 8.36
CA GLU A 135 -14.83 21.27 9.34
C GLU A 135 -15.44 21.32 10.75
N VAL A 136 -15.65 20.16 11.36
CA VAL A 136 -15.94 20.10 12.80
C VAL A 136 -14.68 19.76 13.61
N ASN A 137 -13.71 19.04 13.04
CA ASN A 137 -12.59 18.45 13.80
C ASN A 137 -11.17 18.77 13.28
N GLY A 138 -11.02 19.53 12.18
CA GLY A 138 -9.71 19.85 11.60
C GLY A 138 -9.05 18.71 10.81
N ASP A 139 -9.84 17.73 10.38
CA ASP A 139 -9.35 16.48 9.76
C ASP A 139 -8.91 16.65 8.29
N TYR A 140 -9.09 17.84 7.69
CA TYR A 140 -8.74 18.13 6.30
C TYR A 140 -7.52 19.04 6.20
N THR A 141 -6.64 18.76 5.23
CA THR A 141 -5.50 19.64 4.95
C THR A 141 -5.86 20.68 3.90
N ARG A 142 -5.49 21.95 4.14
CA ARG A 142 -5.58 23.03 3.14
C ARG A 142 -4.33 23.15 2.28
N ARG A 143 -3.28 22.40 2.61
CA ARG A 143 -1.98 22.50 1.93
C ARG A 143 -1.94 21.71 0.62
N TYR A 144 -2.67 20.60 0.54
CA TYR A 144 -2.61 19.67 -0.58
C TYR A 144 -4.01 19.14 -0.93
N GLY A 145 -4.23 18.79 -2.21
CA GLY A 145 -5.40 18.03 -2.62
C GLY A 145 -6.73 18.77 -2.62
N TYR A 146 -6.72 20.10 -2.72
CA TYR A 146 -7.89 20.86 -3.18
C TYR A 146 -8.00 20.72 -4.69
N MET A 147 -9.12 20.20 -5.18
CA MET A 147 -9.42 20.09 -6.61
C MET A 147 -10.80 20.68 -6.88
N LYS A 148 -10.84 21.79 -7.64
CA LYS A 148 -12.07 22.34 -8.20
C LYS A 148 -12.26 21.81 -9.61
N PHE A 149 -13.27 20.98 -9.84
CA PHE A 149 -13.48 20.36 -11.16
C PHE A 149 -13.76 21.38 -12.26
N ALA A 150 -14.34 22.52 -11.92
CA ALA A 150 -14.58 23.62 -12.85
C ALA A 150 -13.31 24.07 -13.60
N ASP A 151 -12.17 24.11 -12.90
CA ASP A 151 -10.89 24.60 -13.44
C ASP A 151 -10.33 23.71 -14.57
N TYR A 152 -10.80 22.45 -14.65
CA TYR A 152 -10.41 21.49 -15.67
C TYR A 152 -11.43 21.39 -16.82
N THR A 153 -12.46 22.23 -16.82
CA THR A 153 -13.51 22.21 -17.86
C THR A 153 -12.97 22.79 -19.17
N THR A 154 -12.81 21.95 -20.18
CA THR A 154 -12.50 22.39 -21.55
C THR A 154 -13.79 22.68 -22.32
N ASN A 155 -13.82 23.73 -23.15
CA ASN A 155 -14.97 24.10 -24.01
C ASN A 155 -16.25 24.57 -23.27
N ALA A 156 -16.12 25.42 -22.25
CA ALA A 156 -17.26 26.08 -21.61
C ALA A 156 -17.81 27.23 -22.48
N THR A 157 -18.40 26.91 -23.64
CA THR A 157 -18.94 27.92 -24.57
C THR A 157 -20.35 28.42 -24.23
N LYS A 158 -21.05 27.76 -23.30
CA LYS A 158 -22.47 28.03 -22.97
C LYS A 158 -22.72 28.61 -21.57
N CYS A 159 -21.69 28.86 -20.76
CA CYS A 159 -21.86 29.36 -19.40
C CYS A 159 -20.81 30.42 -19.07
N SER A 160 -21.28 31.55 -18.53
CA SER A 160 -20.44 32.68 -18.13
C SER A 160 -19.68 32.42 -16.82
N SER A 161 -20.21 31.59 -15.91
CA SER A 161 -19.58 31.36 -14.60
C SER A 161 -18.36 30.44 -14.64
N HIS A 162 -18.12 29.75 -15.76
CA HIS A 162 -17.08 28.71 -15.89
C HIS A 162 -17.11 27.63 -14.79
N ASP A 163 -18.25 27.50 -14.07
CA ASP A 163 -18.44 26.57 -12.97
C ASP A 163 -19.22 25.32 -13.41
N ASN A 164 -19.17 24.23 -12.63
CA ASN A 164 -19.89 23.00 -12.95
C ASN A 164 -20.47 22.29 -11.72
N LEU A 165 -21.38 21.33 -11.97
CA LEU A 165 -22.07 20.58 -10.91
C LEU A 165 -21.18 19.56 -10.18
N LEU A 166 -19.94 19.33 -10.64
CA LEU A 166 -19.01 18.41 -10.00
C LEU A 166 -18.34 19.04 -8.76
N ASN A 167 -18.46 20.35 -8.54
CA ASN A 167 -18.02 21.01 -7.30
C ASN A 167 -16.51 20.77 -6.99
N ASN A 168 -16.15 20.70 -5.71
CA ASN A 168 -14.78 20.56 -5.21
C ASN A 168 -14.59 19.25 -4.46
N VAL A 169 -13.37 18.72 -4.52
CA VAL A 169 -12.89 17.61 -3.70
C VAL A 169 -11.73 18.08 -2.83
N TRP A 170 -11.72 17.59 -1.59
CA TRP A 170 -10.71 17.85 -0.59
C TRP A 170 -10.02 16.57 -0.17
N TYR A 171 -8.69 16.55 -0.19
CA TYR A 171 -7.93 15.45 0.40
C TYR A 171 -8.04 15.46 1.93
N GLN A 172 -8.30 14.29 2.49
CA GLN A 172 -8.30 14.04 3.92
C GLN A 172 -7.07 13.21 4.28
N PRO A 173 -6.12 13.76 5.05
CA PRO A 173 -5.04 12.96 5.61
C PRO A 173 -5.59 11.82 6.46
N GLU A 174 -5.07 10.61 6.23
CA GLU A 174 -5.41 9.47 7.08
C GLU A 174 -4.78 9.66 8.47
N GLU A 175 -5.47 9.12 9.48
CA GLU A 175 -5.00 9.08 10.85
C GLU A 175 -4.07 7.88 11.04
N VAL A 176 -2.86 8.15 11.52
CA VAL A 176 -1.89 7.11 11.88
C VAL A 176 -1.53 7.24 13.36
N PHE A 177 -1.27 6.09 13.97
CA PHE A 177 -0.81 5.96 15.35
C PHE A 177 0.60 5.35 15.32
N PRO A 178 1.66 6.18 15.31
CA PRO A 178 3.01 5.69 15.19
C PRO A 178 3.45 4.91 16.44
N ILE A 179 4.20 3.83 16.21
CA ILE A 179 4.73 2.96 17.26
C ILE A 179 5.78 3.69 18.12
N ASP A 180 6.49 4.65 17.52
CA ASP A 180 7.54 5.47 18.14
C ASP A 180 7.04 6.82 18.69
N GLY A 181 5.73 7.07 18.63
CA GLY A 181 5.09 8.27 19.19
C GLY A 181 4.51 8.05 20.59
N THR A 182 3.85 9.09 21.11
CA THR A 182 3.00 8.94 22.30
C THR A 182 1.84 8.02 21.94
N PRO A 183 1.62 6.92 22.69
CA PRO A 183 0.46 6.05 22.46
C PRO A 183 -0.85 6.85 22.53
N GLU A 184 -1.82 6.48 21.69
CA GLU A 184 -3.14 7.14 21.61
C GLU A 184 -3.12 8.61 21.14
N GLU A 185 -1.97 9.15 20.71
CA GLU A 185 -1.92 10.44 20.02
C GLU A 185 -2.02 10.25 18.50
N ARG A 186 -3.09 10.81 17.92
CA ARG A 186 -3.31 10.79 16.47
C ARG A 186 -2.27 11.65 15.74
N GLN A 187 -1.80 11.17 14.60
CA GLN A 187 -0.97 11.94 13.67
C GLN A 187 -1.51 11.83 12.25
N HIS A 188 -1.15 12.79 11.41
CA HIS A 188 -1.45 12.76 9.98
C HIS A 188 -0.16 12.60 9.18
N ALA A 189 -0.09 11.54 8.38
CA ALA A 189 1.06 11.27 7.52
C ALA A 189 0.62 11.28 6.06
N PHE A 190 1.21 12.20 5.28
CA PHE A 190 1.02 12.23 3.83
C PHE A 190 2.07 11.35 3.15
N TRP A 191 3.36 11.58 3.45
CA TRP A 191 4.48 10.86 2.88
C TRP A 191 5.02 9.79 3.83
N PHE A 192 5.14 8.57 3.34
CA PHE A 192 5.81 7.46 4.00
C PHE A 192 7.13 7.19 3.29
N LEU A 193 8.23 7.27 4.04
CA LEU A 193 9.56 6.97 3.54
C LEU A 193 9.75 5.45 3.48
N LEU A 194 10.15 4.94 2.32
CA LEU A 194 10.44 3.51 2.11
C LEU A 194 11.93 3.18 2.23
N ILE A 195 12.78 4.18 2.50
CA ILE A 195 14.24 4.01 2.57
C ILE A 195 14.73 4.42 3.96
N PRO A 196 15.29 3.48 4.72
CA PRO A 196 16.73 3.49 4.94
C PRO A 196 17.43 2.30 4.28
N ILE A 197 18.76 2.39 4.18
CA ILE A 197 19.71 1.46 3.53
C ILE A 197 19.61 -0.01 4.01
N SER A 198 18.83 -0.34 5.05
CA SER A 198 18.68 -1.71 5.54
C SER A 198 17.67 -2.53 4.72
N LEU A 199 17.99 -3.81 4.51
CA LEU A 199 17.17 -4.78 3.75
C LEU A 199 15.80 -5.09 4.39
N GLN A 200 15.50 -4.46 5.51
CA GLN A 200 14.32 -4.71 6.34
C GLN A 200 13.11 -3.85 5.93
N PHE A 201 13.34 -2.81 5.11
CA PHE A 201 12.29 -1.91 4.63
C PHE A 201 11.72 -2.35 3.27
N PRO A 202 10.42 -2.14 3.04
CA PRO A 202 9.75 -2.55 1.81
C PRO A 202 10.31 -1.78 0.60
N LYS A 203 10.75 -2.50 -0.44
CA LYS A 203 11.12 -1.92 -1.73
C LYS A 203 10.01 -2.10 -2.74
N SER A 204 9.79 -1.10 -3.59
CA SER A 204 8.79 -1.17 -4.66
C SER A 204 9.38 -0.82 -6.02
N TYR A 205 9.17 -1.72 -6.98
CA TYR A 205 9.56 -1.57 -8.37
C TYR A 205 8.30 -1.48 -9.25
N ARG A 206 8.14 -0.38 -9.98
CA ARG A 206 6.95 -0.16 -10.82
C ARG A 206 7.35 0.15 -12.24
N ALA A 207 6.96 -0.70 -13.17
CA ALA A 207 7.15 -0.47 -14.59
C ALA A 207 5.98 0.32 -15.18
N LEU A 208 6.24 1.29 -16.05
CA LEU A 208 5.19 2.19 -16.52
C LEU A 208 4.37 1.55 -17.66
N SER A 209 3.06 1.40 -17.46
CA SER A 209 2.12 0.82 -18.44
C SER A 209 1.37 1.87 -19.26
N ASP A 210 1.22 3.07 -18.73
CA ASP A 210 0.41 4.14 -19.29
C ASP A 210 0.84 5.48 -18.71
N LEU A 211 0.43 6.56 -19.37
CA LEU A 211 0.65 7.93 -18.94
C LEU A 211 -0.68 8.51 -18.47
N ALA A 212 -0.75 8.91 -17.21
CA ALA A 212 -1.94 9.56 -16.65
C ALA A 212 -2.25 10.84 -17.44
N GLY A 213 -3.33 10.80 -18.22
CA GLY A 213 -3.73 11.90 -19.12
C GLY A 213 -2.88 12.05 -20.39
N GLY A 214 -1.90 11.17 -20.63
CA GLY A 214 -1.06 11.20 -21.84
C GLY A 214 -1.62 10.40 -23.03
N GLY A 215 -2.79 9.78 -22.83
CA GLY A 215 -3.40 8.91 -23.82
C GLY A 215 -4.47 9.54 -24.69
N SER A 216 -4.98 8.75 -25.64
CA SER A 216 -6.15 9.16 -26.41
C SER A 216 -7.38 9.30 -25.51
N ALA A 217 -8.32 10.18 -25.86
CA ALA A 217 -9.59 10.31 -25.13
C ALA A 217 -10.47 9.03 -25.16
N GLN A 218 -10.07 8.00 -25.93
CA GLN A 218 -10.86 6.78 -26.16
C GLN A 218 -10.32 5.55 -25.43
N SER A 219 -9.03 5.50 -25.09
CA SER A 219 -8.41 4.35 -24.42
C SER A 219 -7.16 4.77 -23.67
N ASN A 220 -6.99 4.18 -22.47
CA ASN A 220 -5.69 4.16 -21.83
C ASN A 220 -4.74 3.25 -22.62
N GLU A 221 -3.45 3.60 -22.63
CA GLU A 221 -2.41 2.83 -23.33
C GLU A 221 -2.10 1.52 -22.59
N ALA A 222 -2.58 1.36 -21.36
CA ALA A 222 -2.32 0.23 -20.49
C ALA A 222 -2.63 -1.11 -21.17
N SER A 223 -3.75 -1.21 -21.91
CA SER A 223 -4.12 -2.44 -22.63
C SER A 223 -3.06 -2.91 -23.64
N THR A 224 -2.29 -1.97 -24.21
CA THR A 224 -1.22 -2.26 -25.18
C THR A 224 0.09 -2.62 -24.48
N PHE A 225 0.46 -1.89 -23.42
CA PHE A 225 1.79 -2.00 -22.82
C PHE A 225 1.86 -2.74 -21.48
N THR A 226 0.73 -3.26 -20.98
CA THR A 226 0.70 -4.07 -19.74
C THR A 226 1.73 -5.20 -19.75
N SER A 227 1.83 -5.95 -20.86
CA SER A 227 2.78 -7.07 -20.96
C SER A 227 4.25 -6.60 -20.94
N LEU A 228 4.55 -5.49 -21.63
CA LEU A 228 5.89 -4.90 -21.63
C LEU A 228 6.29 -4.46 -20.21
N ALA A 229 5.40 -3.71 -19.56
CA ALA A 229 5.63 -3.22 -18.20
C ALA A 229 5.78 -4.39 -17.22
N ALA A 230 4.90 -5.39 -17.25
CA ALA A 230 4.98 -6.57 -16.40
C ALA A 230 6.34 -7.29 -16.56
N ASN A 231 6.78 -7.53 -17.81
CA ASN A 231 8.07 -8.16 -18.10
C ASN A 231 9.27 -7.35 -17.60
N ASN A 232 9.23 -6.02 -17.78
CA ASN A 232 10.30 -5.15 -17.31
C ASN A 232 10.39 -5.14 -15.78
N SER A 233 9.25 -5.09 -15.09
CA SER A 233 9.20 -5.14 -13.62
C SER A 233 9.80 -6.44 -13.07
N VAL A 234 9.46 -7.59 -13.65
CA VAL A 234 10.02 -8.90 -13.27
C VAL A 234 11.51 -8.97 -13.56
N THR A 235 11.96 -8.46 -14.72
CA THR A 235 13.37 -8.46 -15.08
C THR A 235 14.22 -7.72 -14.05
N VAL A 236 13.80 -6.51 -13.64
CA VAL A 236 14.50 -5.73 -12.63
C VAL A 236 14.52 -6.42 -11.28
N VAL A 237 13.38 -6.95 -10.82
CA VAL A 237 13.27 -7.63 -9.52
C VAL A 237 14.13 -8.88 -9.46
N VAL A 238 14.15 -9.66 -10.54
CA VAL A 238 14.96 -10.88 -10.64
C VAL A 238 16.45 -10.55 -10.64
N GLU A 239 16.89 -9.53 -11.39
CA GLU A 239 18.30 -9.12 -11.37
C GLU A 239 18.71 -8.50 -10.03
N PHE A 240 17.83 -7.72 -9.41
CA PHE A 240 18.06 -7.18 -8.06
C PHE A 240 18.22 -8.29 -7.03
N ASN A 241 17.37 -9.31 -7.05
CA ASN A 241 17.43 -10.44 -6.13
C ASN A 241 18.71 -11.28 -6.28
N LYS A 242 19.41 -11.24 -7.41
CA LYS A 242 20.73 -11.91 -7.57
C LYS A 242 21.88 -11.17 -6.88
N LYS A 243 21.74 -9.87 -6.65
CA LYS A 243 22.78 -9.00 -6.09
C LYS A 243 22.74 -8.94 -4.56
N LEU A 244 21.96 -9.83 -3.94
CA LEU A 244 21.45 -9.77 -2.58
C LEU A 244 21.70 -11.06 -1.82
#